data_AF-A0A183U7L3-F1
#
_entry.id   AF-A0A183U7L3-F1
#
_cell.length_a   1.000
_cell.length_b   1.000
_cell.length_c   1.000
_cell.angle_alpha   90.00
_cell.angle_beta   90.00
_cell.angle_gamma   90.00
#
_symmetry.space_group_name_H-M   'P 1'
#
loop_
_entity.id
_entity.type
_entity.pdbx_description
1 polymer ?
#
loop_
_entity_poly.entity_id
_entity_poly.type
_entity_poly.pdbx_seq_one_letter_code
_entity_poly.pdbx_strand_id
1 'polypeptide(L)'
;MPSTLRGRAYVFTAQANNNNPFPLAGILDFTENNEILTVNGSVSGLTAGQMHGFHVHAVGDIGNSCNAAMGHYNPLGRTHGGPGQPFPTVRHVGDLGNVQASVNY
;
A
#
# COMPACT_ATOMS: atom_id res chain seq x y z
N MET A 1 11.21 -25.85 -8.06
CA MET A 1 9.87 -25.24 -8.22
C MET A 1 9.99 -23.80 -7.80
N PRO A 2 9.57 -22.79 -8.60
CA PRO A 2 9.53 -21.42 -8.11
C PRO A 2 8.60 -21.40 -6.90
N SER A 3 9.09 -21.01 -5.73
CA SER A 3 8.28 -20.93 -4.52
C SER A 3 7.40 -19.70 -4.62
N THR A 4 6.08 -19.88 -4.68
CA THR A 4 5.15 -18.75 -4.54
C THR A 4 5.26 -18.17 -3.14
N LEU A 5 5.68 -16.91 -3.02
CA LEU A 5 5.64 -16.19 -1.76
C LEU A 5 4.26 -15.59 -1.55
N ARG A 6 3.77 -15.64 -0.31
CA ARG A 6 2.45 -15.13 0.07
C ARG A 6 2.57 -14.29 1.33
N GLY A 7 1.80 -13.21 1.38
CA GLY A 7 1.67 -12.35 2.55
C GLY A 7 0.26 -11.83 2.67
N ARG A 8 -0.14 -11.45 3.89
CA ARG A 8 -1.43 -10.80 4.16
C ARG A 8 -1.21 -9.54 4.97
N ALA A 9 -1.82 -8.44 4.54
CA ALA A 9 -1.89 -7.20 5.29
C ALA A 9 -3.33 -6.93 5.73
N TYR A 10 -3.48 -6.47 6.97
CA TYR A 10 -4.73 -5.91 7.47
C TYR A 10 -4.66 -4.40 7.30
N VAL A 11 -5.69 -3.83 6.69
CA VAL A 11 -5.78 -2.39 6.44
C VAL A 11 -6.61 -1.78 7.53
N PHE A 12 -6.10 -0.73 8.17
CA PHE A 12 -6.79 -0.02 9.23
C PHE A 12 -7.02 1.44 8.86
N THR A 13 -8.14 2.01 9.30
CA THR A 13 -8.38 3.45 9.14
C THR A 13 -7.48 4.22 10.10
N ALA A 14 -6.67 5.15 9.58
CA ALA A 14 -5.85 6.02 10.41
C ALA A 14 -6.72 6.89 11.33
N GLN A 15 -6.29 7.09 12.57
CA GLN A 15 -7.01 7.87 13.56
C GLN A 15 -6.09 8.95 14.15
N ALA A 16 -6.67 10.10 14.50
CA ALA A 16 -5.94 11.18 15.14
C ALA A 16 -5.60 10.86 16.61
N ASN A 17 -6.38 10.00 17.26
CA ASN A 17 -6.21 9.58 18.64
C ASN A 17 -5.95 8.07 18.75
N ASN A 18 -4.74 7.71 19.17
CA ASN A 18 -4.34 6.30 19.30
C ASN A 18 -4.83 5.64 20.61
N ASN A 19 -5.85 6.21 21.26
CA ASN A 19 -6.40 5.70 22.51
C ASN A 19 -7.37 4.53 22.30
N ASN A 20 -7.80 4.31 21.06
CA ASN A 20 -8.64 3.20 20.65
C ASN A 20 -7.93 2.34 19.59
N PRO A 21 -8.28 1.05 19.46
CA PRO A 21 -7.82 0.24 18.34
C PRO A 21 -8.24 0.86 17.01
N PHE A 22 -7.33 0.86 16.04
CA PHE A 22 -7.64 1.32 14.70
C PHE A 22 -8.73 0.42 14.07
N PRO A 23 -9.80 0.99 13.47
CA PRO A 23 -10.85 0.21 12.82
C PRO A 23 -10.30 -0.57 11.63
N LEU A 24 -10.66 -1.85 11.53
CA LEU A 24 -10.33 -2.68 10.36
C LEU A 24 -11.12 -2.17 9.15
N ALA A 25 -10.40 -1.73 8.12
CA ALA A 25 -10.96 -1.22 6.87
C ALA A 25 -10.90 -2.25 5.74
N GLY A 26 -10.04 -3.26 5.84
CA GLY A 26 -9.84 -4.21 4.76
C GLY A 26 -8.77 -5.26 5.01
N ILE A 27 -8.62 -6.16 4.04
CA ILE A 27 -7.59 -7.19 4.01
C ILE A 27 -7.04 -7.23 2.58
N LEU A 28 -5.71 -7.27 2.47
CA LEU A 28 -4.98 -7.39 1.21
C LEU A 28 -4.09 -8.63 1.26
N ASP A 29 -4.22 -9.49 0.26
CA ASP A 29 -3.40 -10.66 0.04
C ASP A 29 -2.37 -10.35 -1.07
N PHE A 30 -1.11 -10.54 -0.72
CA PHE A 30 0.04 -10.41 -1.60
C PHE A 30 0.45 -11.80 -2.05
N THR A 31 0.66 -11.98 -3.35
CA THR A 31 1.22 -13.20 -3.93
C THR A 31 2.30 -12.79 -4.92
N GLU A 32 3.51 -13.30 -4.72
CA GLU A 32 4.59 -13.17 -5.68
C GLU A 32 4.78 -14.49 -6.42
N ASN A 33 4.88 -14.39 -7.74
CA ASN A 33 5.15 -15.52 -8.63
C ASN A 33 5.98 -15.03 -9.81
N ASN A 34 7.16 -15.62 -10.03
CA ASN A 34 8.06 -15.27 -11.13
C ASN A 34 8.32 -13.76 -11.22
N GLU A 35 8.65 -13.14 -10.08
CA GLU A 35 8.96 -11.69 -9.95
C GLU A 35 7.75 -10.77 -10.18
N ILE A 36 6.55 -11.32 -10.35
CA ILE A 36 5.30 -10.56 -10.47
C ILE A 36 4.59 -10.57 -9.12
N LEU A 37 4.44 -9.37 -8.54
CA LEU A 37 3.63 -9.15 -7.35
C LEU A 37 2.17 -8.90 -7.75
N THR A 38 1.28 -9.74 -7.25
CA THR A 38 -0.18 -9.53 -7.31
C THR A 38 -0.69 -9.14 -5.93
N VAL A 39 -1.47 -8.07 -5.86
CA VAL A 39 -2.15 -7.64 -4.62
C VAL A 39 -3.66 -7.69 -4.87
N ASN A 40 -4.37 -8.52 -4.10
CA ASN A 40 -5.81 -8.70 -4.21
C ASN A 40 -6.47 -8.54 -2.84
N GLY A 41 -7.68 -7.98 -2.81
CA GLY A 41 -8.42 -7.85 -1.56
C GLY A 41 -9.48 -6.76 -1.63
N SER A 42 -9.91 -6.29 -0.46
CA SER A 42 -10.93 -5.25 -0.35
C SER A 42 -10.53 -4.21 0.68
N VAL A 43 -10.80 -2.95 0.38
CA VAL A 43 -10.65 -1.82 1.30
C VAL A 43 -11.97 -1.04 1.30
N SER A 44 -12.46 -0.70 2.48
CA SER A 44 -13.69 0.08 2.69
C SER A 44 -13.39 1.42 3.37
N GLY A 45 -14.37 2.33 3.36
CA GLY A 45 -14.23 3.66 3.96
C GLY A 45 -13.47 4.69 3.11
N LEU A 46 -13.13 4.36 1.86
CA LEU A 46 -12.53 5.30 0.91
C LEU A 46 -13.60 6.23 0.30
N THR A 47 -13.22 7.47 -0.02
CA THR A 47 -14.09 8.41 -0.72
C THR A 47 -14.48 7.86 -2.10
N ALA A 48 -15.77 7.62 -2.31
CA ALA A 48 -16.32 6.99 -3.52
C ALA A 48 -15.94 7.74 -4.80
N GLY A 49 -15.59 6.98 -5.85
CA GLY A 49 -15.21 7.51 -7.17
C GLY A 49 -13.86 8.20 -7.23
N GLN A 50 -13.16 8.37 -6.11
CA GLN A 50 -11.85 9.03 -6.06
C GLN A 50 -10.69 8.04 -6.19
N MET A 51 -9.55 8.57 -6.62
CA MET A 51 -8.27 7.86 -6.66
C MET A 51 -7.54 8.06 -5.34
N HIS A 52 -7.06 6.97 -4.75
CA HIS A 52 -6.31 6.97 -3.49
C HIS A 52 -4.91 6.42 -3.74
N GLY A 53 -3.88 7.14 -3.29
CA GLY A 53 -2.48 6.69 -3.43
C GLY A 53 -2.25 5.41 -2.63
N PHE A 54 -1.53 4.46 -3.23
CA PHE A 54 -1.19 3.19 -2.61
C PHE A 54 0.31 2.94 -2.74
N HIS A 55 0.97 2.81 -1.59
CA HIS A 55 2.42 2.64 -1.54
C HIS A 55 2.86 1.92 -0.27
N VAL A 56 4.05 1.34 -0.33
CA VAL A 56 4.75 0.75 0.82
C VAL A 56 5.61 1.82 1.48
N HIS A 57 5.44 1.99 2.79
CA HIS A 57 6.26 2.87 3.61
C HIS A 57 7.60 2.23 3.99
N ALA A 58 8.60 3.06 4.33
CA ALA A 58 9.94 2.59 4.66
C ALA A 58 10.01 1.81 5.98
N VAL A 59 9.09 2.06 6.91
CA VAL A 59 9.06 1.44 8.24
C VAL A 59 7.68 0.85 8.50
N GLY A 60 7.63 -0.36 9.07
CA GLY A 60 6.40 -1.06 9.46
C GLY A 60 5.80 -0.58 10.78
N ASP A 61 5.88 0.71 11.09
CA ASP A 61 5.35 1.31 12.32
C ASP A 61 4.17 2.25 11.97
N ILE A 62 2.97 1.89 12.42
CA ILE A 62 1.75 2.68 12.18
C ILE A 62 1.42 3.63 13.34
N GLY A 63 2.33 3.80 14.30
CA GLY A 63 2.20 4.73 15.41
C GLY A 63 2.25 6.21 14.99
N ASN A 64 2.05 7.09 15.98
CA ASN A 64 2.04 8.56 15.79
C ASN A 64 1.11 9.01 14.65
N SER A 65 -0.10 8.43 14.59
CA SER A 65 -1.09 8.70 13.54
C SER A 65 -0.51 8.43 12.14
N CYS A 66 0.13 7.28 11.99
CA CYS A 66 0.87 6.82 10.80
C CYS A 66 2.15 7.61 10.44
N ASN A 67 2.51 8.68 11.15
CA ASN A 67 3.76 9.41 10.85
C ASN A 67 5.03 8.60 11.13
N ALA A 68 4.97 7.60 12.01
CA ALA A 68 6.11 6.72 12.29
C ALA A 68 6.47 5.79 11.12
N ALA A 69 5.58 5.66 10.12
CA ALA A 69 5.82 4.84 8.93
C ALA A 69 6.90 5.46 8.02
N MET A 70 7.26 6.73 8.25
CA MET A 70 8.23 7.49 7.46
C MET A 70 7.78 7.66 6.00
N GLY A 71 8.70 8.00 5.08
CA GLY A 71 8.39 8.14 3.66
C GLY A 71 8.13 6.81 2.95
N HIS A 72 7.99 6.86 1.63
CA HIS A 72 7.84 5.66 0.81
C HIS A 72 9.12 4.82 0.85
N TYR A 73 9.00 3.51 0.71
CA TYR A 73 10.13 2.59 0.62
C TYR A 73 10.96 2.89 -0.64
N ASN A 74 12.13 3.49 -0.43
CA ASN A 74 13.00 4.00 -1.48
C ASN A 74 14.48 3.58 -1.27
N PRO A 75 14.80 2.27 -1.39
CA PRO A 75 16.15 1.77 -1.17
C PRO A 75 17.16 2.25 -2.24
N LEU A 76 16.67 2.80 -3.36
CA LEU A 76 17.49 3.21 -4.50
C LEU A 76 17.64 4.75 -4.61
N GLY A 77 17.12 5.52 -3.64
CA GLY A 77 17.23 6.98 -3.62
C GLY A 77 16.63 7.67 -4.85
N ARG A 78 15.54 7.13 -5.40
CA ARG A 78 14.86 7.66 -6.59
C ARG A 78 13.86 8.75 -6.23
N THR A 79 13.41 9.51 -7.23
CA THR A 79 12.27 10.42 -7.09
C THR A 79 10.96 9.64 -6.99
N HIS A 80 9.89 10.26 -6.49
CA HIS A 80 8.56 9.66 -6.52
C HIS A 80 8.02 9.54 -7.96
N GLY A 81 7.24 8.50 -8.26
CA GLY A 81 6.58 8.36 -9.56
C GLY A 81 5.48 7.28 -9.60
N GLY A 82 4.84 7.12 -10.76
CA GLY A 82 3.76 6.15 -10.97
C GLY A 82 4.23 4.83 -11.62
N PRO A 83 3.42 3.75 -11.54
CA PRO A 83 3.70 2.48 -12.21
C PRO A 83 3.70 2.63 -13.74
N GLY A 84 4.24 1.63 -14.46
CA GLY A 84 4.27 1.60 -15.94
C GLY A 84 5.58 2.06 -16.59
N GLN A 85 6.62 2.35 -15.79
CA GLN A 85 7.96 2.67 -16.29
C GLN A 85 8.85 1.40 -16.33
N PRO A 86 9.65 1.18 -17.37
CA PRO A 86 10.58 0.05 -17.45
C PRO A 86 11.68 0.13 -16.38
N PHE A 87 12.13 -1.03 -15.88
CA PHE A 87 13.22 -1.10 -14.90
C PHE A 87 14.59 -0.90 -15.59
N PRO A 88 15.56 -0.18 -14.97
CA PRO A 88 15.48 0.50 -13.67
C PRO A 88 14.55 1.73 -13.71
N THR A 89 13.58 1.77 -12.79
CA THR A 89 12.53 2.79 -12.79
C THR A 89 13.00 4.06 -12.06
N VAL A 90 12.49 5.24 -12.46
CA VAL A 90 12.74 6.53 -11.78
C VAL A 90 11.86 6.79 -10.55
N ARG A 91 11.03 5.82 -10.16
CA ARG A 91 10.10 5.90 -9.02
C ARG A 91 10.64 5.22 -7.76
N HIS A 92 10.03 5.45 -6.61
CA HIS A 92 10.32 4.64 -5.42
C HIS A 92 9.89 3.19 -5.67
N VAL A 93 10.60 2.22 -5.09
CA VAL A 93 10.24 0.80 -5.18
C VAL A 93 8.84 0.57 -4.60
N GLY A 94 8.51 1.26 -3.50
CA GLY A 94 7.22 1.20 -2.84
C GLY A 94 6.06 1.90 -3.55
N ASP A 95 6.27 2.61 -4.67
CA ASP A 95 5.19 3.33 -5.38
C ASP A 95 4.32 2.34 -6.18
N LEU A 96 3.15 1.94 -5.66
CA LEU A 96 2.26 0.96 -6.31
C LEU A 96 1.22 1.62 -7.23
N GLY A 97 1.12 2.95 -7.20
CA GLY A 97 0.15 3.72 -7.99
C GLY A 97 -1.08 4.09 -7.17
N ASN A 98 -2.24 4.10 -7.82
CA ASN A 98 -3.50 4.48 -7.19
C ASN A 98 -4.49 3.32 -7.23
N VAL A 99 -5.32 3.21 -6.19
CA VAL A 99 -6.55 2.42 -6.20
C VAL A 99 -7.75 3.34 -6.41
N GLN A 100 -8.70 2.93 -7.24
CA GLN A 100 -9.95 3.67 -7.43
C GLN A 100 -11.02 3.12 -6.51
N ALA A 101 -11.59 3.96 -5.67
CA ALA A 101 -12.74 3.58 -4.86
C ALA A 101 -13.98 3.46 -5.75
N SER A 102 -14.76 2.39 -5.58
CA SER A 102 -16.01 2.20 -6.30
C SER A 102 -16.99 3.34 -6.03
N VAL A 103 -17.82 3.65 -7.03
CA VAL A 103 -19.03 4.44 -6.81
C VAL A 103 -20.13 3.48 -6.35
N ASN A 104 -20.59 3.64 -5.12
CA ASN A 104 -21.81 2.96 -4.68
C ASN A 104 -22.98 3.77 -5.25
N TYR A 105 -23.71 3.20 -6.21
CA TYR A 105 -24.97 3.76 -6.69
C TYR A 105 -26.13 3.33 -5.80
#